data_AF-A0A7K1B3M4-F1
#
_entry.id   AF-A0A7K1B3M4-F1
#
_cell.length_a   1.000
_cell.length_b   1.000
_cell.length_c   1.000
_cell.angle_alpha   90.00
_cell.angle_beta   90.00
_cell.angle_gamma   90.00
#
_symmetry.space_group_name_H-M   'P 1'
#
loop_
_entity.id
_entity.type
_entity.pdbx_description
1 polymer ?
#
loop_
_entity_poly.entity_id
_entity_poly.type
_entity_poly.pdbx_seq_one_letter_code
_entity_poly.pdbx_strand_id
1 'polypeptide(L)' 'MQLHLEDHEAHLLREVLRSYLRELRGEIVDTDNVGYKRTLKHEREVLDGIAARLDETPDHDEPVITRIVRVSAVWTDDL' A
#
# COMPACT_ATOMS: atom_id res chain seq x y z
N MET A 1 7.40 10.97 7.52
CA MET A 1 6.14 10.89 8.27
C MET A 1 6.03 9.48 8.85
N GLN A 2 5.56 9.33 10.09
CA GLN A 2 5.35 8.03 10.72
C GLN A 2 3.85 7.85 10.95
N LEU A 3 3.30 6.71 10.53
CA LEU A 3 1.91 6.33 10.75
C LEU A 3 1.92 5.10 11.66
N HIS A 4 1.20 5.20 12.77
CA HIS A 4 1.01 4.10 13.71
C HIS A 4 -0.41 3.56 13.48
N LEU A 5 -0.52 2.24 13.34
CA LEU A 5 -1.78 1.54 13.15
C LEU A 5 -1.93 0.48 14.23
N GLU A 6 -3.10 0.38 14.82
CA GLU A 6 -3.51 -0.78 15.60
C GLU A 6 -3.82 -1.97 14.68
N ASP A 7 -3.86 -3.19 15.22
CA ASP A 7 -4.05 -4.40 14.41
C ASP A 7 -5.36 -4.38 13.61
N HIS A 8 -6.43 -3.86 14.21
CA HIS A 8 -7.72 -3.72 13.54
C HIS A 8 -7.69 -2.67 12.41
N GLU A 9 -6.92 -1.60 12.57
CA GLU A 9 -6.73 -0.56 11.55
C GLU A 9 -5.85 -1.09 10.40
N ALA A 10 -4.80 -1.84 10.73
CA ALA A 10 -3.93 -2.49 9.75
C ALA A 10 -4.70 -3.56 8.96
N HIS A 11 -5.56 -4.34 9.62
CA HIS A 11 -6.44 -5.30 8.98
C HIS A 11 -7.40 -4.62 8.00
N LEU A 12 -8.13 -3.59 8.45
CA LEU A 12 -9.05 -2.85 7.60
C LEU A 12 -8.34 -2.20 6.42
N LEU A 13 -7.17 -1.59 6.65
CA LEU A 13 -6.38 -0.97 5.59
C LEU A 13 -5.91 -2.00 4.56
N ARG A 14 -5.49 -3.19 5.00
CA ARG A 14 -5.13 -4.30 4.13
C ARG A 14 -6.30 -4.73 3.26
N GLU A 15 -7.51 -4.84 3.80
CA GLU A 15 -8.70 -5.19 3.03
C GLU A 15 -9.04 -4.14 1.98
N VAL A 16 -9.05 -2.86 2.37
CA VAL A 16 -9.34 -1.74 1.46
C VAL A 16 -8.31 -1.68 0.33
N LEU A 17 -7.02 -1.79 0.65
CA LEU A 17 -5.95 -1.80 -0.34
C LEU A 17 -6.10 -2.97 -1.32
N ARG A 18 -6.39 -4.18 -0.82
CA ARG A 18 -6.60 -5.35 -1.68
C ARG A 18 -7.82 -5.20 -2.58
N SER A 19 -8.89 -4.58 -2.10
CA SER A 19 -10.08 -4.28 -2.93
C SER A 19 -9.71 -3.30 -4.05
N TYR A 20 -9.10 -2.19 -3.70
CA TYR A 20 -8.70 -1.16 -4.66
C TYR A 20 -7.70 -1.68 -5.69
N LEU A 21 -6.70 -2.48 -5.28
CA LEU A 21 -5.74 -3.11 -6.19
C LEU A 21 -6.40 -4.02 -7.24
N ARG A 22 -7.52 -4.69 -6.88
CA ARG A 22 -8.29 -5.51 -7.83
C ARG A 22 -8.99 -4.65 -8.88
N GLU A 23 -9.60 -3.54 -8.46
CA GLU A 23 -10.26 -2.57 -9.34
C GLU A 23 -9.24 -1.91 -10.28
N LEU A 24 -8.13 -1.43 -9.72
CA LEU A 24 -7.04 -0.78 -10.44
C LEU A 24 -6.43 -1.69 -11.53
N ARG A 25 -6.38 -3.01 -11.28
CA ARG A 25 -5.95 -3.97 -12.30
C ARG A 25 -6.89 -3.97 -13.51
N GLY A 26 -8.20 -3.88 -13.30
CA GLY A 26 -9.19 -3.75 -14.38
C GLY A 26 -9.00 -2.45 -15.15
N GLU A 27 -8.87 -1.34 -14.43
CA GLU A 27 -8.66 -0.01 -15.03
C GLU A 27 -7.39 0.06 -15.89
N ILE A 28 -6.28 -0.55 -15.45
CA ILE A 28 -5.03 -0.65 -16.23
C ILE A 28 -5.25 -1.40 -17.54
N VAL A 29 -6.07 -2.46 -17.53
CA VAL A 29 -6.39 -3.22 -18.73
C VAL A 29 -7.18 -2.36 -19.70
N ASP A 30 -8.23 -1.69 -19.19
CA ASP A 30 -9.22 -0.94 -19.98
C ASP A 30 -8.73 0.44 -20.45
N THR A 31 -7.64 0.97 -19.89
CA THR A 31 -7.11 2.28 -20.28
C THR A 31 -6.37 2.21 -21.62
N ASP A 32 -6.73 3.02 -22.61
CA ASP A 32 -5.96 3.08 -23.88
C ASP A 32 -4.85 4.14 -23.88
N ASN A 33 -4.97 5.16 -23.03
CA ASN A 33 -3.96 6.21 -22.92
C ASN A 33 -2.67 5.64 -22.27
N VAL A 34 -1.61 5.53 -23.07
CA VAL A 34 -0.33 4.94 -22.63
C VAL A 34 0.32 5.72 -21.49
N GLY A 35 0.22 7.05 -21.49
CA GLY A 35 0.76 7.89 -20.43
C GLY A 35 0.05 7.63 -19.11
N TYR A 36 -1.29 7.67 -19.14
CA TYR A 36 -2.10 7.40 -17.96
C TYR A 36 -1.95 5.95 -17.46
N LYS A 37 -1.87 4.98 -18.38
CA LYS A 37 -1.59 3.57 -18.03
C LYS A 37 -0.26 3.40 -17.29
N ARG A 38 0.77 4.20 -17.59
CA ARG A 38 2.04 4.17 -16.84
C ARG A 38 1.84 4.68 -15.41
N THR A 39 1.09 5.75 -15.23
CA THR A 39 0.73 6.27 -13.90
C THR A 39 -0.01 5.22 -13.08
N LEU A 40 -1.07 4.60 -13.63
CA LEU A 40 -1.83 3.56 -12.94
C LEU A 40 -0.96 2.35 -12.54
N LYS A 41 -0.02 1.94 -13.40
CA LYS A 41 0.93 0.87 -13.09
C LYS A 41 1.88 1.25 -11.95
N HIS A 42 2.34 2.49 -11.92
CA HIS A 42 3.21 2.97 -10.84
C HIS A 42 2.45 3.05 -9.51
N GLU A 43 1.23 3.58 -9.52
CA GLU A 43 0.35 3.60 -8.34
C GLU A 43 0.12 2.19 -7.81
N ARG A 44 -0.17 1.23 -8.70
CA ARG A 44 -0.31 -0.17 -8.34
C ARG A 44 0.94 -0.71 -7.66
N GLU A 45 2.12 -0.44 -8.20
CA GLU A 45 3.39 -0.91 -7.62
C GLU A 45 3.62 -0.36 -6.21
N VAL A 46 3.35 0.94 -6.00
CA VAL A 46 3.47 1.56 -4.68
C VAL A 46 2.49 0.92 -3.68
N LEU A 47 1.24 0.70 -4.09
CA LEU A 47 0.20 0.12 -3.25
C LEU A 47 0.44 -1.36 -2.95
N ASP A 48 0.90 -2.15 -3.93
CA ASP A 48 1.35 -3.54 -3.73
C ASP A 48 2.48 -3.58 -2.68
N GLY A 49 3.43 -2.63 -2.75
CA GLY A 49 4.50 -2.50 -1.76
C GLY A 49 4.04 -2.06 -0.36
N ILE A 50 2.96 -1.29 -0.25
CA ILE A 50 2.33 -0.97 1.05
C ILE A 50 1.64 -2.22 1.61
N ALA A 51 0.85 -2.91 0.80
CA ALA A 51 0.13 -4.12 1.21
C ALA A 51 1.09 -5.23 1.68
N ALA A 52 2.22 -5.43 0.98
CA ALA A 52 3.24 -6.41 1.38
C ALA A 52 3.83 -6.10 2.77
N ARG A 53 4.14 -4.82 3.06
CA ARG A 53 4.65 -4.42 4.38
C ARG A 53 3.61 -4.60 5.49
N LEU A 54 2.33 -4.39 5.18
CA LEU A 54 1.26 -4.72 6.12
C LEU A 54 1.18 -6.24 6.34
N ASP A 55 1.35 -7.07 5.31
CA ASP A 55 1.33 -8.54 5.41
C ASP A 55 2.53 -9.13 6.19
N GLU A 56 3.68 -8.45 6.20
CA GLU A 56 4.84 -8.81 7.01
C GLU A 56 4.66 -8.48 8.51
N THR A 57 3.59 -7.77 8.87
CA THR A 57 3.28 -7.45 10.26
C THR A 57 2.54 -8.64 10.89
N PRO A 58 3.16 -9.38 11.83
CA PRO A 58 2.57 -10.58 12.42
C PRO A 58 1.29 -10.24 13.19
N ASP A 59 0.24 -11.04 13.00
CA ASP A 59 -0.91 -11.13 13.92
C ASP A 59 -0.35 -11.61 15.27
N HIS A 60 -0.08 -10.69 16.19
CA HIS A 60 0.28 -11.04 17.56
C HIS A 60 -0.98 -11.00 18.43
N ASP A 61 -1.51 -12.18 18.77
CA ASP A 61 -2.54 -12.40 19.80
C ASP A 61 -2.07 -12.12 21.25
N GLU A 62 -0.98 -11.35 21.44
CA GLU A 62 -0.42 -11.00 22.76
C GLU A 62 -0.20 -9.49 22.90
N PRO A 63 -0.37 -8.95 24.12
CA PRO A 63 -0.51 -7.52 24.34
C PRO A 63 0.75 -6.75 23.92
N VAL A 64 0.48 -5.69 23.17
CA VAL A 64 1.38 -4.65 22.63
C VAL A 64 2.70 -4.49 23.41
N ILE A 65 3.79 -4.91 22.79
CA ILE A 65 5.11 -4.28 22.99
C ILE A 65 5.45 -3.60 21.66
N THR A 66 5.27 -2.28 21.65
CA THR A 66 5.41 -1.35 20.53
C THR A 66 6.58 -1.70 19.61
N ARG A 67 6.29 -2.18 18.39
CA ARG A 67 7.32 -2.45 17.38
C ARG A 67 7.36 -1.34 16.34
N ILE A 68 8.52 -0.70 16.20
CA ILE A 68 8.74 0.43 15.29
C ILE A 68 9.01 -0.11 13.89
N VAL A 69 8.11 0.18 12.93
CA VAL A 69 8.34 -0.10 11.50
C VAL A 69 8.80 1.18 10.80
N ARG A 70 9.94 1.12 10.11
CA ARG A 70 10.53 2.26 9.41
C ARG A 70 10.11 2.26 7.95
N VAL A 71 9.32 3.27 7.56
CA VAL A 71 9.01 3.53 6.15
C VAL A 71 9.77 4.76 5.68
N SER A 72 10.61 4.58 4.66
CA SER A 72 11.32 5.66 3.98
C SER A 72 10.77 5.82 2.57
N ALA A 73 10.25 7.02 2.27
CA ALA A 73 9.92 7.45 0.92
C ALA A 73 10.89 8.58 0.53
N VAL A 74 11.58 8.42 -0.59
CA VAL A 74 12.43 9.45 -1.19
C VAL A 74 11.60 10.13 -2.26
N TRP A 75 11.35 11.42 -2.09
CA TRP A 75 10.72 12.26 -3.11
C TRP A 75 11.85 12.95 -3.87
N THR A 76 12.01 12.61 -5.15
CA THR A 76 12.77 13.45 -6.08
C THR A 76 11.78 14.45 -6.69
N ASP A 77 11.81 15.68 -6.18
CA ASP A 77 11.28 16.84 -6.91
C ASP A 77 12.23 17.10 -8.09
N ASP A 78 11.89 16.57 -9.26
CA ASP A 78 12.42 17.10 -10.51
C ASP A 78 11.49 18.26 -10.95
N LEU A 79 11.96 19.49 -10.69
CA LEU A 79 11.48 20.72 -11.32
C LEU A 79 12.33 21.03 -12.56
#